data_AF-A0A318JMH7-F1
#
_entry.id   AF-A0A318JMH7-F1
#
_cell.length_a   1.000
_cell.length_b   1.000
_cell.length_c   1.000
_cell.angle_alpha   90.00
_cell.angle_beta   90.00
_cell.angle_gamma   90.00
#
_symmetry.space_group_name_H-M   'P 1'
#
loop_
_entity.id
_entity.type
_entity.pdbx_description
1 polymer ?
#
loop_
_entity_poly.entity_id
_entity_poly.type
_entity_poly.pdbx_seq_one_letter_code
_entity_poly.pdbx_strand_id
1 'polypeptide(L)'
;MNNNTFSAGIMAAETLEDLAQYLSAFAVKELRTRLFDELKQHVEYEDADQWAVAVRLCESLAIVGWGELERVDAVSHFNGDCWNTRFINGKNQSRFREGSWSKRKAGWVLRNPSYHLSPDLPDTPGHDWQRYASVDFPAVACASLPSQRNYQAQMPVIMGMYGSDNPSCLAMNEIRLALMAQLYESMRPAQYGENLEYFYFTLHGPAISEESPAPHLKVANYNANQRSFSAALYFDQTLASWSPGQQRKFYFDSLLAAIDALEEKLRKRGIEYDTQAFRADVTAAIQASMRAQGE
;
A
#
# COMPACT_ATOMS: atom_id res chain seq x y z
N MET A 1 -10.19 -35.70 -0.28
CA MET A 1 -8.75 -35.50 -0.54
C MET A 1 -8.08 -35.07 0.74
N ASN A 2 -6.94 -35.66 1.10
CA ASN A 2 -6.18 -35.28 2.30
C ASN A 2 -5.63 -33.84 2.16
N ASN A 3 -5.52 -33.09 3.26
CA ASN A 3 -4.99 -31.71 3.24
C ASN A 3 -3.58 -31.63 2.63
N ASN A 4 -2.71 -32.60 2.92
CA ASN A 4 -1.35 -32.62 2.36
C ASN A 4 -1.29 -32.65 0.82
N THR A 5 -2.28 -33.24 0.13
CA THR A 5 -2.25 -33.34 -1.34
C THR A 5 -2.64 -32.01 -1.99
N PHE A 6 -3.49 -31.22 -1.34
CA PHE A 6 -3.98 -29.96 -1.88
C PHE A 6 -2.91 -28.88 -1.86
N SER A 7 -2.29 -28.66 -0.69
CA SER A 7 -1.22 -27.68 -0.53
C SER A 7 -0.02 -28.03 -1.40
N ALA A 8 0.33 -29.33 -1.51
CA ALA A 8 1.39 -29.78 -2.42
C ALA A 8 1.11 -29.41 -3.89
N GLY A 9 -0.14 -29.56 -4.36
CA GLY A 9 -0.50 -29.20 -5.73
C GLY A 9 -0.42 -27.69 -6.00
N ILE A 10 -0.82 -26.85 -5.04
CA ILE A 10 -0.65 -25.40 -5.14
C ILE A 10 0.83 -25.02 -5.17
N MET A 11 1.65 -25.62 -4.31
CA MET A 11 3.09 -25.31 -4.22
C MET A 11 3.88 -25.81 -5.43
N ALA A 12 3.43 -26.88 -6.11
CA ALA A 12 4.09 -27.44 -7.28
C ALA A 12 3.87 -26.64 -8.58
N ALA A 13 2.84 -25.78 -8.64
CA ALA A 13 2.55 -25.01 -9.85
C ALA A 13 3.57 -23.87 -10.05
N GLU A 14 4.36 -23.96 -11.12
CA GLU A 14 5.45 -23.02 -11.42
C GLU A 14 4.92 -21.68 -11.94
N THR A 15 3.88 -21.68 -12.77
CA THR A 15 3.28 -20.45 -13.34
C THR A 15 1.91 -20.13 -12.72
N LEU A 16 1.38 -18.93 -13.02
CA LEU A 16 0.01 -18.57 -12.62
C LEU A 16 -1.03 -19.34 -13.45
N GLU A 17 -0.68 -19.66 -14.69
CA GLU A 17 -1.48 -20.47 -15.61
C GLU A 17 -1.59 -21.92 -15.12
N ASP A 18 -0.48 -22.53 -14.68
CA ASP A 18 -0.48 -23.87 -14.08
C ASP A 18 -1.34 -23.89 -12.81
N LEU A 19 -1.20 -22.86 -11.99
CA LEU A 19 -1.99 -22.71 -10.76
C LEU A 19 -3.48 -22.59 -11.09
N ALA A 20 -3.85 -21.74 -12.05
CA ALA A 20 -5.23 -21.58 -12.49
C ALA A 20 -5.80 -22.90 -13.05
N GLN A 21 -5.03 -23.62 -13.87
CA GLN A 21 -5.42 -24.90 -14.42
C GLN A 21 -5.65 -25.94 -13.32
N TYR A 22 -4.77 -26.01 -12.32
CA TYR A 22 -4.93 -26.90 -11.17
C TYR A 22 -6.20 -26.55 -10.36
N LEU A 23 -6.41 -25.27 -10.06
CA LEU A 23 -7.55 -24.79 -9.27
C LEU A 23 -8.90 -24.94 -9.99
N SER A 24 -8.90 -24.99 -11.33
CA SER A 24 -10.12 -25.14 -12.13
C SER A 24 -10.87 -26.46 -11.90
N ALA A 25 -10.20 -27.48 -11.34
CA ALA A 25 -10.78 -28.79 -11.06
C ALA A 25 -11.69 -28.81 -9.80
N PHE A 26 -11.77 -27.71 -9.06
CA PHE A 26 -12.49 -27.65 -7.78
C PHE A 26 -13.71 -26.73 -7.85
N ALA A 27 -14.72 -27.00 -7.01
CA ALA A 27 -15.86 -26.11 -6.86
C ALA A 27 -15.43 -24.79 -6.19
N VAL A 28 -15.64 -23.68 -6.89
CA VAL A 28 -15.15 -22.33 -6.52
C VAL A 28 -15.48 -21.95 -5.07
N LYS A 29 -16.72 -22.19 -4.61
CA LYS A 29 -17.16 -21.80 -3.26
C LYS A 29 -16.40 -22.56 -2.18
N GLU A 30 -16.29 -23.89 -2.33
CA GLU A 30 -15.60 -24.76 -1.37
C GLU A 30 -14.09 -24.50 -1.38
N LEU A 31 -13.53 -24.32 -2.58
CA LEU A 31 -12.11 -23.99 -2.77
C LEU A 31 -11.76 -22.67 -2.08
N ARG A 32 -12.57 -21.63 -2.25
CA ARG A 32 -12.36 -20.33 -1.60
C ARG A 32 -12.35 -20.45 -0.08
N THR A 33 -13.35 -21.11 0.50
CA THR A 33 -13.42 -21.31 1.96
C THR A 33 -12.17 -22.04 2.44
N ARG A 34 -11.76 -23.11 1.76
CA ARG A 34 -10.56 -23.86 2.11
C ARG A 34 -9.29 -23.03 2.03
N LEU A 35 -9.08 -22.30 0.93
CA LEU A 35 -7.92 -21.44 0.74
C LEU A 35 -7.83 -20.37 1.83
N PHE A 36 -8.96 -19.77 2.18
CA PHE A 36 -8.99 -18.76 3.23
C PHE A 36 -8.77 -19.35 4.63
N ASP A 37 -9.33 -20.52 4.92
CA ASP A 37 -9.06 -21.23 6.18
C ASP A 37 -7.58 -21.60 6.34
N GLU A 38 -6.93 -22.00 5.25
CA GLU A 38 -5.50 -22.27 5.23
C GLU A 38 -4.68 -20.97 5.34
N LEU A 39 -5.11 -19.87 4.69
CA LEU A 39 -4.46 -18.58 4.81
C LEU A 39 -4.46 -18.08 6.25
N LYS A 40 -5.58 -18.22 6.98
CA LYS A 40 -5.68 -17.83 8.40
C LYS A 40 -4.64 -18.51 9.29
N GLN A 41 -4.12 -19.67 8.89
CA GLN A 41 -3.04 -20.36 9.61
C GLN A 41 -1.64 -19.84 9.24
N HIS A 42 -1.49 -19.19 8.10
CA HIS A 42 -0.21 -18.73 7.55
C HIS A 42 -0.02 -17.20 7.59
N VAL A 43 -1.04 -16.43 7.97
CA VAL A 43 -0.91 -14.98 8.19
C VAL A 43 -0.05 -14.64 9.42
N GLU A 44 0.20 -15.62 10.30
CA GLU A 44 1.10 -15.53 11.45
C GLU A 44 2.48 -16.14 11.18
N TYR A 45 2.91 -16.15 9.91
CA TYR A 45 4.17 -16.78 9.50
C TYR A 45 5.36 -16.43 10.41
N GLU A 46 6.16 -17.46 10.69
CA GLU A 46 7.35 -17.39 11.54
C GLU A 46 8.64 -17.49 10.74
N ASP A 47 8.56 -18.01 9.51
CA ASP A 47 9.71 -18.28 8.65
C ASP A 47 9.42 -18.07 7.16
N ALA A 48 10.48 -18.18 6.34
CA ALA A 48 10.42 -17.89 4.92
C ALA A 48 9.58 -18.90 4.12
N ASP A 49 9.48 -20.16 4.59
CA ASP A 49 8.72 -21.21 3.92
C ASP A 49 7.22 -20.99 4.17
N GLN A 50 6.84 -20.65 5.40
CA GLN A 50 5.47 -20.26 5.75
C GLN A 50 5.03 -18.99 4.98
N TRP A 51 5.93 -18.00 4.83
CA TRP A 51 5.68 -16.84 3.99
C TRP A 51 5.44 -17.24 2.52
N ALA A 52 6.25 -18.16 1.97
CA ALA A 52 6.05 -18.65 0.62
C ALA A 52 4.69 -19.34 0.43
N VAL A 53 4.23 -20.11 1.41
CA VAL A 53 2.89 -20.70 1.40
C VAL A 53 1.81 -19.61 1.43
N ALA A 54 1.94 -18.59 2.29
CA ALA A 54 1.00 -17.48 2.35
C ALA A 54 0.88 -16.74 1.01
N VAL A 55 2.01 -16.50 0.33
CA VAL A 55 2.03 -15.90 -1.02
C VAL A 55 1.24 -16.76 -2.01
N ARG A 56 1.43 -18.07 -2.00
CA ARG A 56 0.72 -18.99 -2.90
C ARG A 56 -0.78 -19.08 -2.61
N LEU A 57 -1.18 -18.96 -1.35
CA LEU A 57 -2.58 -18.90 -0.97
C LEU A 57 -3.23 -17.59 -1.46
N CYS A 58 -2.55 -16.45 -1.33
CA CYS A 58 -3.03 -15.18 -1.89
C CYS A 58 -3.10 -15.21 -3.43
N GLU A 59 -2.12 -15.81 -4.11
CA GLU A 59 -2.17 -16.03 -5.58
C GLU A 59 -3.40 -16.85 -5.98
N SER A 60 -3.65 -17.92 -5.24
CA SER A 60 -4.79 -18.82 -5.47
C SER A 60 -6.13 -18.10 -5.24
N LEU A 61 -6.25 -17.34 -4.16
CA LEU A 61 -7.45 -16.53 -3.86
C LEU A 61 -7.65 -15.41 -4.89
N ALA A 62 -6.59 -14.82 -5.43
CA ALA A 62 -6.69 -13.85 -6.50
C ALA A 62 -7.21 -14.47 -7.81
N ILE A 63 -6.89 -15.74 -8.10
CA ILE A 63 -7.41 -16.48 -9.26
C ILE A 63 -8.87 -16.91 -9.05
N VAL A 64 -9.18 -17.51 -7.89
CA VAL A 64 -10.51 -18.05 -7.55
C VAL A 64 -11.52 -16.95 -7.21
N GLY A 65 -11.02 -15.79 -6.82
CA GLY A 65 -11.78 -14.66 -6.30
C GLY A 65 -12.01 -14.75 -4.80
N TRP A 66 -11.89 -13.60 -4.12
CA TRP A 66 -12.05 -13.46 -2.66
C TRP A 66 -13.51 -13.50 -2.19
N GLY A 67 -14.49 -13.34 -3.09
CA GLY A 67 -15.90 -13.28 -2.72
C GLY A 67 -16.18 -12.03 -1.87
N GLU A 68 -16.82 -12.23 -0.72
CA GLU A 68 -17.15 -11.15 0.23
C GLU A 68 -16.00 -10.80 1.19
N LEU A 69 -14.90 -11.55 1.17
CA LEU A 69 -13.72 -11.29 2.02
C LEU A 69 -12.90 -10.13 1.47
N GLU A 70 -12.18 -9.42 2.33
CA GLU A 70 -11.28 -8.37 1.90
C GLU A 70 -10.10 -8.98 1.13
N ARG A 71 -9.95 -8.58 -0.14
CA ARG A 71 -8.77 -8.95 -0.91
C ARG A 71 -7.52 -8.34 -0.28
N VAL A 72 -6.57 -9.21 0.09
CA VAL A 72 -5.21 -8.83 0.41
C VAL A 72 -4.22 -9.47 -0.55
N ASP A 73 -3.12 -8.77 -0.82
CA ASP A 73 -1.99 -9.31 -1.56
C ASP A 73 -0.76 -9.44 -0.66
N ALA A 74 -0.03 -10.55 -0.81
CA ALA A 74 1.19 -10.83 -0.06
C ALA A 74 2.42 -10.31 -0.83
N VAL A 75 3.02 -9.24 -0.34
CA VAL A 75 4.11 -8.53 -1.03
C VAL A 75 5.40 -8.64 -0.24
N SER A 76 6.49 -8.99 -0.93
CA SER A 76 7.85 -8.86 -0.41
C SER A 76 8.60 -7.73 -1.14
N HIS A 77 9.36 -6.94 -0.39
CA HIS A 77 10.16 -5.84 -0.92
C HIS A 77 11.55 -5.82 -0.28
N PHE A 78 12.59 -5.79 -1.12
CA PHE A 78 13.96 -5.62 -0.67
C PHE A 78 14.36 -4.14 -0.74
N ASN A 79 14.71 -3.54 0.39
CA ASN A 79 15.05 -2.12 0.46
C ASN A 79 16.56 -1.82 0.27
N GLY A 80 17.37 -2.85 0.00
CA GLY A 80 18.82 -2.76 -0.13
C GLY A 80 19.59 -3.43 1.02
N ASP A 81 18.99 -3.56 2.20
CA ASP A 81 19.61 -4.17 3.39
C ASP A 81 18.77 -5.33 3.95
N CYS A 82 17.46 -5.12 4.07
CA CYS A 82 16.51 -6.11 4.57
C CYS A 82 15.37 -6.37 3.58
N TRP A 83 14.76 -7.56 3.72
CA TRP A 83 13.44 -7.78 3.14
C TRP A 83 12.36 -7.29 4.10
N ASN A 84 11.26 -6.82 3.54
CA ASN A 84 10.02 -6.57 4.25
C ASN A 84 8.91 -7.39 3.59
N THR A 85 8.10 -8.06 4.39
CA THR A 85 6.94 -8.85 3.94
C THR A 85 5.69 -8.30 4.58
N ARG A 86 4.64 -8.11 3.79
CA ARG A 86 3.38 -7.52 4.26
C ARG A 86 2.20 -8.03 3.46
N PHE A 87 1.05 -8.14 4.12
CA PHE A 87 -0.22 -8.26 3.42
C PHE A 87 -0.82 -6.86 3.27
N ILE A 88 -1.20 -6.47 2.06
CA ILE A 88 -1.79 -5.16 1.77
C ILE A 88 -3.10 -5.31 1.02
N ASN A 89 -4.10 -4.50 1.37
CA ASN A 89 -5.34 -4.39 0.57
C ASN A 89 -5.16 -3.36 -0.56
N GLY A 90 -6.17 -3.21 -1.43
CA GLY A 90 -6.13 -2.26 -2.55
C GLY A 90 -6.03 -0.79 -2.14
N LYS A 91 -6.25 -0.48 -0.85
CA LYS A 91 -6.08 0.85 -0.25
C LYS A 91 -4.67 1.06 0.32
N ASN A 92 -3.70 0.17 0.04
CA ASN A 92 -2.35 0.15 0.62
C ASN A 92 -2.32 0.02 2.15
N GLN A 93 -3.37 -0.51 2.76
CA GLN A 93 -3.41 -0.69 4.21
C GLN A 93 -2.84 -2.06 4.56
N SER A 94 -1.86 -2.10 5.46
CA SER A 94 -1.33 -3.35 5.99
C SER A 94 -2.43 -4.15 6.71
N ARG A 95 -2.34 -5.47 6.60
CA ARG A 95 -3.19 -6.47 7.25
C ARG A 95 -2.34 -7.55 7.87
N PHE A 96 -2.86 -8.17 8.92
CA PHE A 96 -2.21 -9.27 9.61
C PHE A 96 -0.77 -8.94 10.00
N ARG A 97 0.15 -9.90 9.89
CA ARG A 97 1.56 -9.71 10.22
C ARG A 97 2.36 -9.04 9.11
N GLU A 98 3.08 -7.99 9.47
CA GLU A 98 4.17 -7.39 8.69
C GLU A 98 5.52 -7.75 9.31
N GLY A 99 6.49 -8.09 8.48
CA GLY A 99 7.75 -8.70 8.89
C GLY A 99 8.96 -8.01 8.29
N SER A 100 9.95 -7.69 9.12
CA SER A 100 11.27 -7.22 8.69
C SER A 100 12.27 -8.38 8.77
N TRP A 101 13.11 -8.58 7.75
CA TRP A 101 13.99 -9.74 7.66
C TRP A 101 15.44 -9.34 7.53
N SER A 102 16.28 -9.85 8.43
CA SER A 102 17.72 -9.58 8.36
C SER A 102 18.49 -10.79 7.84
N LYS A 103 19.47 -10.53 6.98
CA LYS A 103 20.36 -11.56 6.46
C LYS A 103 21.29 -12.09 7.54
N ARG A 104 21.42 -13.39 7.67
CA ARG A 104 22.34 -14.11 8.58
C ARG A 104 23.10 -15.17 7.80
N LYS A 105 24.13 -15.77 8.42
CA LYS A 105 24.97 -16.80 7.78
C LYS A 105 24.15 -17.99 7.29
N ALA A 106 23.12 -18.38 8.04
CA ALA A 106 22.27 -19.52 7.75
C ALA A 106 21.04 -19.18 6.87
N GLY A 107 20.85 -17.91 6.48
CA GLY A 107 19.69 -17.48 5.69
C GLY A 107 19.03 -16.22 6.25
N TRP A 108 17.71 -16.10 6.03
CA TRP A 108 16.92 -14.94 6.47
C TRP A 108 16.24 -15.22 7.80
N VAL A 109 16.20 -14.22 8.67
CA VAL A 109 15.55 -14.27 10.00
C VAL A 109 14.53 -13.14 10.10
N LEU A 110 13.30 -13.48 10.44
CA LEU A 110 12.24 -12.54 10.78
C LEU A 110 12.59 -11.79 12.07
N ARG A 111 12.37 -10.48 12.10
CA ARG A 111 12.64 -9.60 13.24
C ARG A 111 11.47 -8.68 13.49
N ASN A 112 11.13 -8.54 14.77
CA ASN A 112 10.17 -7.56 15.29
C ASN A 112 8.91 -7.45 14.44
N PRO A 113 8.19 -8.56 14.17
CA PRO A 113 7.00 -8.48 13.35
C PRO A 113 5.96 -7.57 14.02
N SER A 114 5.26 -6.77 13.22
CA SER A 114 4.13 -5.96 13.65
C SER A 114 2.82 -6.61 13.22
N TYR A 115 1.75 -6.38 13.97
CA TYR A 115 0.43 -6.90 13.64
C TYR A 115 -0.57 -5.78 13.38
N HIS A 116 -1.29 -5.91 12.27
CA HIS A 116 -2.29 -4.99 11.78
C HIS A 116 -3.67 -5.65 11.75
N LEU A 117 -4.69 -4.90 12.17
CA LEU A 117 -6.08 -5.36 12.19
C LEU A 117 -6.54 -5.80 10.80
N SER A 118 -7.32 -6.88 10.75
CA SER A 118 -8.06 -7.30 9.56
C SER A 118 -9.54 -7.48 9.89
N PRO A 119 -10.47 -7.00 9.03
CA PRO A 119 -11.90 -7.21 9.23
C PRO A 119 -12.30 -8.68 9.20
N ASP A 120 -11.52 -9.52 8.50
CA ASP A 120 -11.78 -10.96 8.38
C ASP A 120 -11.12 -11.80 9.49
N LEU A 121 -10.34 -11.16 10.38
CA LEU A 121 -9.78 -11.73 11.62
C LEU A 121 -9.81 -10.69 12.76
N PRO A 122 -11.00 -10.28 13.24
CA PRO A 122 -11.14 -9.16 14.18
C PRO A 122 -10.64 -9.49 15.60
N ASP A 123 -10.56 -10.78 15.96
CA ASP A 123 -10.20 -11.24 17.31
C ASP A 123 -8.67 -11.34 17.53
N THR A 124 -7.86 -11.16 16.49
CA THR A 124 -6.40 -11.14 16.65
C THR A 124 -5.95 -9.75 17.09
N PRO A 125 -5.23 -9.61 18.22
CA PRO A 125 -4.93 -8.31 18.80
C PRO A 125 -4.10 -7.44 17.83
N GLY A 126 -4.65 -6.28 17.46
CA GLY A 126 -3.93 -5.23 16.75
C GLY A 126 -2.80 -4.65 17.62
N HIS A 127 -1.61 -4.49 17.04
CA HIS A 127 -0.47 -3.76 17.62
C HIS A 127 -0.09 -4.06 19.09
N ASP A 128 -0.05 -5.32 19.51
CA ASP A 128 0.68 -5.69 20.74
C ASP A 128 2.14 -6.02 20.39
N TRP A 129 2.97 -4.99 20.22
CA TRP A 129 4.40 -5.13 20.02
C TRP A 129 5.08 -5.94 21.13
N GLN A 130 4.56 -5.91 22.37
CA GLN A 130 5.15 -6.64 23.50
C GLN A 130 4.93 -8.14 23.40
N ARG A 131 3.81 -8.58 22.81
CA ARG A 131 3.52 -9.99 22.56
C ARG A 131 4.47 -10.65 21.55
N TYR A 132 5.10 -9.85 20.68
CA TYR A 132 6.01 -10.32 19.62
C TYR A 132 7.45 -9.78 19.74
N ALA A 133 7.76 -8.97 20.76
CA ALA A 133 9.02 -8.24 20.92
C ALA A 133 10.27 -9.09 21.22
N SER A 134 10.16 -10.41 21.35
CA SER A 134 11.28 -11.22 21.85
C SER A 134 11.21 -12.70 21.44
N VAL A 135 10.73 -12.97 20.23
CA VAL A 135 10.83 -14.33 19.64
C VAL A 135 12.08 -14.40 18.75
N ASP A 136 13.02 -15.26 19.11
CA ASP A 136 14.14 -15.61 18.25
C ASP A 136 13.66 -16.59 17.17
N PHE A 137 13.31 -16.04 16.00
CA PHE A 137 12.94 -16.86 14.85
C PHE A 137 14.19 -17.55 14.26
N PRO A 138 14.10 -18.82 13.87
CA PRO A 138 15.21 -19.52 13.23
C PRO A 138 15.51 -18.92 11.85
N ALA A 139 16.79 -18.98 11.45
CA ALA A 139 17.18 -18.61 10.10
C ALA A 139 16.76 -19.70 9.11
N VAL A 140 16.11 -19.31 8.02
CA VAL A 140 15.78 -20.21 6.92
C VAL A 140 16.60 -19.87 5.68
N ALA A 141 17.23 -20.90 5.13
CA ALA A 141 18.05 -20.79 3.93
C ALA A 141 17.15 -20.64 2.69
N CYS A 142 16.91 -19.40 2.28
CA CYS A 142 16.27 -19.07 1.01
C CYS A 142 17.06 -17.99 0.26
N ALA A 143 17.03 -18.05 -1.07
CA ALA A 143 17.72 -17.07 -1.91
C ALA A 143 17.04 -15.69 -1.84
N SER A 144 15.70 -15.68 -1.82
CA SER A 144 14.85 -14.50 -1.77
C SER A 144 13.50 -14.85 -1.14
N LEU A 145 12.80 -13.85 -0.62
CA LEU A 145 11.42 -14.01 -0.19
C LEU A 145 10.48 -13.77 -1.38
N PRO A 146 9.58 -14.70 -1.71
CA PRO A 146 8.66 -14.52 -2.83
C PRO A 146 7.70 -13.36 -2.59
N SER A 147 7.31 -12.68 -3.66
CA SER A 147 6.20 -11.74 -3.69
C SER A 147 5.12 -12.32 -4.59
N GLN A 148 3.86 -12.07 -4.27
CA GLN A 148 2.73 -12.47 -5.11
C GLN A 148 2.89 -11.90 -6.52
N ARG A 149 2.59 -12.72 -7.55
CA ARG A 149 2.77 -12.32 -8.96
C ARG A 149 1.54 -11.66 -9.58
N ASN A 150 0.35 -11.95 -9.05
CA ASN A 150 -0.93 -11.42 -9.52
C ASN A 150 -1.56 -10.43 -8.52
N TYR A 151 -0.73 -9.63 -7.84
CA TYR A 151 -1.19 -8.63 -6.88
C TYR A 151 -2.00 -7.52 -7.58
N GLN A 152 -2.94 -6.90 -6.86
CA GLN A 152 -3.76 -5.84 -7.43
C GLN A 152 -2.94 -4.57 -7.64
N ALA A 153 -3.31 -3.79 -8.66
CA ALA A 153 -2.81 -2.44 -8.81
C ALA A 153 -3.15 -1.64 -7.55
N GLN A 154 -2.13 -1.11 -6.89
CA GLN A 154 -2.26 -0.43 -5.60
C GLN A 154 -2.71 1.01 -5.78
N MET A 155 -3.30 1.60 -4.73
CA MET A 155 -3.59 3.03 -4.65
C MET A 155 -2.33 3.84 -5.04
N PRO A 156 -2.33 4.58 -6.17
CA PRO A 156 -1.13 5.26 -6.64
C PRO A 156 -0.80 6.49 -5.78
N VAL A 157 -1.76 7.10 -5.09
CA VAL A 157 -1.51 8.32 -4.32
C VAL A 157 -1.16 8.01 -2.87
N ILE A 158 0.01 8.47 -2.43
CA ILE A 158 0.45 8.37 -1.04
C ILE A 158 0.62 9.79 -0.49
N MET A 159 -0.17 10.13 0.54
CA MET A 159 -0.13 11.45 1.16
C MET A 159 0.51 11.42 2.54
N GLY A 160 1.76 11.88 2.61
CA GLY A 160 2.52 12.02 3.85
C GLY A 160 2.43 13.43 4.42
N MET A 161 2.80 13.59 5.69
CA MET A 161 2.94 14.90 6.32
C MET A 161 4.09 14.88 7.32
N TYR A 162 4.92 15.93 7.27
CA TYR A 162 5.95 16.24 8.24
C TYR A 162 5.66 17.61 8.84
N GLY A 163 5.70 17.71 10.16
CA GLY A 163 5.45 18.95 10.88
C GLY A 163 5.26 18.72 12.37
N SER A 164 4.98 19.79 13.10
CA SER A 164 4.63 19.76 14.53
C SER A 164 3.11 19.90 14.75
N ASP A 165 2.67 19.73 15.99
CA ASP A 165 1.25 19.87 16.40
C ASP A 165 0.78 21.34 16.47
N ASN A 166 1.16 22.16 15.50
CA ASN A 166 0.73 23.55 15.39
C ASN A 166 -0.58 23.69 14.58
N PRO A 167 -1.33 24.80 14.72
CA PRO A 167 -2.63 24.96 14.07
C PRO A 167 -2.62 24.80 12.53
N SER A 168 -1.58 25.27 11.84
CA SER A 168 -1.48 25.13 10.38
C SER A 168 -1.32 23.67 9.96
N CYS A 169 -0.50 22.92 10.69
CA CYS A 169 -0.32 21.50 10.50
C CYS A 169 -1.63 20.72 10.74
N LEU A 170 -2.34 21.02 11.84
CA LEU A 170 -3.61 20.37 12.15
C LEU A 170 -4.64 20.61 11.04
N ALA A 171 -4.81 21.86 10.60
CA ALA A 171 -5.71 22.20 9.51
C ALA A 171 -5.37 21.47 8.19
N MET A 172 -4.09 21.43 7.81
CA MET A 172 -3.65 20.72 6.61
C MET A 172 -3.83 19.20 6.72
N ASN A 173 -3.63 18.64 7.92
CA ASN A 173 -3.85 17.23 8.16
C ASN A 173 -5.34 16.85 8.07
N GLU A 174 -6.24 17.70 8.55
CA GLU A 174 -7.69 17.50 8.41
C GLU A 174 -8.13 17.48 6.94
N ILE A 175 -7.65 18.44 6.13
CA ILE A 175 -7.91 18.48 4.68
C ILE A 175 -7.37 17.22 4.00
N ARG A 176 -6.13 16.83 4.34
CA ARG A 176 -5.48 15.61 3.81
C ARG A 176 -6.30 14.36 4.12
N LEU A 177 -6.72 14.17 5.37
CA LEU A 177 -7.47 12.99 5.80
C LEU A 177 -8.84 12.92 5.12
N ALA A 178 -9.54 14.06 5.00
CA ALA A 178 -10.82 14.13 4.29
C ALA A 178 -10.66 13.74 2.80
N LEU A 179 -9.64 14.27 2.13
CA LEU A 179 -9.37 13.93 0.72
C LEU A 179 -8.96 12.47 0.55
N MET A 180 -8.09 11.94 1.42
CA MET A 180 -7.68 10.53 1.38
C MET A 180 -8.87 9.58 1.46
N ALA A 181 -9.85 9.86 2.32
CA ALA A 181 -11.06 9.07 2.40
C ALA A 181 -11.82 9.04 1.06
N GLN A 182 -11.91 10.16 0.34
CA GLN A 182 -12.56 10.23 -0.97
C GLN A 182 -11.74 9.55 -2.08
N LEU A 183 -10.41 9.65 -2.04
CA LEU A 183 -9.55 8.96 -2.99
C LEU A 183 -9.73 7.45 -2.88
N TYR A 184 -9.78 6.90 -1.68
CA TYR A 184 -9.96 5.46 -1.46
C TYR A 184 -11.26 4.88 -2.06
N GLU A 185 -12.27 5.71 -2.27
CA GLU A 185 -13.56 5.28 -2.84
C GLU A 185 -13.64 5.51 -4.36
N SER A 186 -12.87 6.45 -4.90
CA SER A 186 -13.02 6.92 -6.29
C SER A 186 -11.91 6.44 -7.24
N MET A 187 -10.73 6.13 -6.71
CA MET A 187 -9.59 5.77 -7.53
C MET A 187 -9.71 4.37 -8.14
N ARG A 188 -9.21 4.23 -9.36
CA ARG A 188 -9.26 3.01 -10.18
C ARG A 188 -7.85 2.68 -10.72
N PRO A 189 -6.91 2.23 -9.85
CA PRO A 189 -5.50 2.09 -10.20
C PRO A 189 -5.24 1.25 -11.45
N ALA A 190 -6.01 0.18 -11.64
CA ALA A 190 -5.89 -0.70 -12.80
C ALA A 190 -6.20 -0.03 -14.15
N GLN A 191 -6.83 1.15 -14.16
CA GLN A 191 -7.17 1.89 -15.39
C GLN A 191 -6.05 2.85 -15.83
N TYR A 192 -5.07 3.14 -14.97
CA TYR A 192 -4.07 4.16 -15.27
C TYR A 192 -2.81 3.61 -15.94
N GLY A 193 -2.59 2.30 -15.88
CA GLY A 193 -1.39 1.64 -16.38
C GLY A 193 -0.34 1.38 -15.27
N GLU A 194 0.68 0.58 -15.60
CA GLU A 194 1.61 -0.03 -14.64
C GLU A 194 2.92 0.74 -14.44
N ASN A 195 3.15 1.81 -15.21
CA ASN A 195 4.42 2.54 -15.20
C ASN A 195 4.51 3.61 -14.11
N LEU A 196 3.44 3.85 -13.35
CA LEU A 196 3.51 4.66 -12.13
C LEU A 196 2.90 3.85 -11.00
N GLU A 197 3.76 3.43 -10.07
CA GLU A 197 3.37 2.69 -8.89
C GLU A 197 3.00 3.64 -7.75
N TYR A 198 3.78 4.71 -7.56
CA TYR A 198 3.56 5.66 -6.45
C TYR A 198 3.72 7.12 -6.87
N PHE A 199 2.69 7.91 -6.57
CA PHE A 199 2.68 9.36 -6.53
C PHE A 199 2.67 9.83 -5.07
N TYR A 200 3.84 10.22 -4.57
CA TYR A 200 4.00 10.78 -3.24
C TYR A 200 3.68 12.26 -3.24
N PHE A 201 2.67 12.68 -2.48
CA PHE A 201 2.35 14.07 -2.23
C PHE A 201 2.52 14.36 -0.73
N THR A 202 3.65 14.98 -0.39
CA THR A 202 4.07 15.15 1.00
C THR A 202 3.88 16.59 1.44
N LEU A 203 3.21 16.77 2.58
CA LEU A 203 3.05 18.08 3.20
C LEU A 203 4.22 18.35 4.15
N HIS A 204 4.85 19.52 4.04
CA HIS A 204 5.92 19.98 4.92
C HIS A 204 5.46 21.25 5.63
N GLY A 205 5.06 21.09 6.88
CA GLY A 205 4.68 22.19 7.74
C GLY A 205 5.90 22.86 8.39
N PRO A 206 5.68 24.03 9.00
CA PRO A 206 6.74 24.80 9.65
C PRO A 206 7.27 24.05 10.88
N ALA A 207 8.58 24.09 11.10
CA ALA A 207 9.15 23.75 12.40
C ALA A 207 8.71 24.79 13.45
N ILE A 208 8.67 24.41 14.73
CA ILE A 208 8.21 25.28 15.83
C ILE A 208 9.04 26.59 15.92
N SER A 209 10.29 26.57 15.46
CA SER A 209 11.27 27.65 15.67
C SER A 209 11.91 28.23 14.41
N GLU A 210 11.47 27.85 13.20
CA GLU A 210 12.11 28.32 11.95
C GLU A 210 11.23 29.33 11.20
N GLU A 211 11.86 30.42 10.73
CA GLU A 211 11.31 31.23 9.64
C GLU A 211 11.13 30.31 8.43
N SER A 212 9.89 29.90 8.22
CA SER A 212 9.55 28.99 7.14
C SER A 212 9.49 29.78 5.83
N PRO A 213 10.11 29.27 4.74
CA PRO A 213 9.99 29.92 3.45
C PRO A 213 8.52 29.99 3.03
N ALA A 214 8.20 30.98 2.20
CA ALA A 214 6.85 31.17 1.69
C ALA A 214 6.27 29.86 1.11
N PRO A 215 4.95 29.64 1.21
CA PRO A 215 4.33 28.39 0.76
C PRO A 215 4.63 28.14 -0.72
N HIS A 216 5.12 26.94 -1.03
CA HIS A 216 5.51 26.58 -2.39
C HIS A 216 5.45 25.07 -2.64
N LEU A 217 5.27 24.71 -3.91
CA LEU A 217 5.31 23.33 -4.37
C LEU A 217 6.68 23.00 -4.96
N LYS A 218 7.31 21.94 -4.45
CA LYS A 218 8.54 21.38 -4.99
C LYS A 218 8.23 20.05 -5.67
N VAL A 219 8.56 19.92 -6.95
CA VAL A 219 8.29 18.72 -7.74
C VAL A 219 9.60 18.02 -8.10
N ALA A 220 9.68 16.71 -7.85
CA ALA A 220 10.84 15.90 -8.18
C ALA A 220 10.84 15.42 -9.64
N ASN A 221 11.90 14.70 -10.03
CA ASN A 221 11.88 13.93 -11.27
C ASN A 221 11.25 12.55 -11.03
N TYR A 222 10.69 11.96 -12.08
CA TYR A 222 10.24 10.56 -12.05
C TYR A 222 11.43 9.61 -11.81
N ASN A 223 11.27 8.71 -10.86
CA ASN A 223 12.21 7.65 -10.52
C ASN A 223 11.81 6.35 -11.24
N ALA A 224 12.54 5.99 -12.29
CA ALA A 224 12.24 4.80 -13.08
C ALA A 224 12.45 3.49 -12.32
N ASN A 225 13.41 3.43 -11.40
CA ASN A 225 13.70 2.22 -10.63
C ASN A 225 12.57 1.87 -9.65
N GLN A 226 11.85 2.88 -9.17
CA GLN A 226 10.74 2.73 -8.23
C GLN A 226 9.38 2.96 -8.89
N ARG A 227 9.37 3.28 -10.19
CA ARG A 227 8.19 3.77 -10.93
C ARG A 227 7.42 4.83 -10.14
N SER A 228 8.13 5.78 -9.56
CA SER A 228 7.55 6.72 -8.60
C SER A 228 7.77 8.18 -8.97
N PHE A 229 6.90 9.04 -8.48
CA PHE A 229 7.00 10.48 -8.58
C PHE A 229 6.70 11.12 -7.24
N SER A 230 7.39 12.20 -6.92
CA SER A 230 7.23 12.87 -5.63
C SER A 230 7.04 14.37 -5.81
N ALA A 231 6.11 14.92 -5.05
CA ALA A 231 5.91 16.35 -4.89
C ALA A 231 5.79 16.67 -3.39
N ALA A 232 6.38 17.79 -2.99
CA ALA A 232 6.41 18.27 -1.62
C ALA A 232 5.77 19.67 -1.57
N LEU A 233 4.69 19.82 -0.81
CA LEU A 233 4.02 21.09 -0.57
C LEU A 233 4.50 21.66 0.76
N TYR A 234 5.26 22.75 0.69
CA TYR A 234 5.70 23.50 1.86
C TYR A 234 4.68 24.60 2.19
N PHE A 235 4.39 24.77 3.47
CA PHE A 235 3.52 25.84 3.98
C PHE A 235 4.08 26.36 5.30
N ASP A 236 3.67 27.57 5.68
CA ASP A 236 4.14 28.25 6.88
C ASP A 236 3.03 28.42 7.93
N GLN A 237 3.34 29.11 9.03
CA GLN A 237 2.38 29.33 10.11
C GLN A 237 1.26 30.31 9.75
N THR A 238 1.38 31.08 8.66
CA THR A 238 0.36 32.05 8.25
C THR A 238 -0.91 31.35 7.76
N LEU A 239 -0.82 30.09 7.35
CA LEU A 239 -1.95 29.29 6.90
C LEU A 239 -3.05 29.17 7.97
N ALA A 240 -2.68 29.19 9.26
CA ALA A 240 -3.63 29.20 10.37
C ALA A 240 -4.55 30.44 10.40
N SER A 241 -4.14 31.54 9.75
CA SER A 241 -4.94 32.75 9.63
C SER A 241 -5.89 32.74 8.43
N TRP A 242 -5.73 31.79 7.51
CA TRP A 242 -6.55 31.68 6.31
C TRP A 242 -7.91 31.08 6.65
N SER A 243 -8.93 31.41 5.85
CA SER A 243 -10.21 30.73 5.95
C SER A 243 -10.10 29.26 5.53
N PRO A 244 -10.97 28.38 6.03
CA PRO A 244 -10.98 26.97 5.61
C PRO A 244 -11.04 26.77 4.09
N GLY A 245 -11.81 27.61 3.39
CA GLY A 245 -11.89 27.59 1.92
C GLY A 245 -10.58 27.99 1.24
N GLN A 246 -9.83 28.95 1.79
CA GLN A 246 -8.50 29.33 1.28
C GLN A 246 -7.48 28.20 1.48
N GLN A 247 -7.49 27.56 2.66
CA GLN A 247 -6.61 26.43 2.97
C GLN A 247 -6.88 25.25 2.01
N ARG A 248 -8.15 24.88 1.83
CA ARG A 248 -8.59 23.86 0.88
C ARG A 248 -8.17 24.19 -0.54
N LYS A 249 -8.46 25.41 -1.00
CA LYS A 249 -8.10 25.85 -2.34
C LYS A 249 -6.59 25.74 -2.58
N PHE A 250 -5.78 26.23 -1.64
CA PHE A 250 -4.33 26.12 -1.73
C PHE A 250 -3.85 24.67 -1.81
N TYR A 251 -4.40 23.79 -0.97
CA TYR A 251 -4.09 22.36 -0.99
C TYR A 251 -4.43 21.73 -2.34
N PHE A 252 -5.67 21.89 -2.79
CA PHE A 252 -6.19 21.21 -3.98
C PHE A 252 -5.56 21.75 -5.27
N ASP A 253 -5.36 23.06 -5.37
CA ASP A 253 -4.65 23.66 -6.51
C ASP A 253 -3.21 23.14 -6.57
N SER A 254 -2.53 23.01 -5.43
CA SER A 254 -1.16 22.49 -5.36
C SER A 254 -1.07 21.02 -5.75
N LEU A 255 -2.05 20.21 -5.34
CA LEU A 255 -2.13 18.79 -5.74
C LEU A 255 -2.35 18.66 -7.26
N LEU A 256 -3.28 19.42 -7.83
CA LEU A 256 -3.54 19.40 -9.27
C LEU A 256 -2.32 19.89 -10.06
N ALA A 257 -1.64 20.95 -9.60
CA ALA A 257 -0.39 21.42 -10.21
C ALA A 257 0.73 20.36 -10.16
N ALA A 258 0.81 19.58 -9.08
CA ALA A 258 1.75 18.45 -8.99
C ALA A 258 1.42 17.33 -9.99
N ILE A 259 0.13 17.08 -10.26
CA ILE A 259 -0.32 16.11 -11.26
C ILE A 259 -0.03 16.60 -12.68
N ASP A 260 -0.28 17.88 -12.96
CA ASP A 260 0.05 18.48 -14.26
C ASP A 260 1.58 18.40 -14.52
N ALA A 261 2.39 18.57 -13.46
CA ALA A 261 3.84 18.39 -13.56
C ALA A 261 4.27 16.92 -13.74
N LEU A 262 3.56 15.96 -13.12
CA LEU A 262 3.74 14.52 -13.36
C LEU A 262 3.48 14.20 -14.84
N GLU A 263 2.35 14.63 -15.38
CA GLU A 263 1.98 14.42 -16.78
C GLU A 263 3.07 14.90 -17.73
N GLU A 264 3.53 16.13 -17.56
CA GLU A 264 4.59 16.69 -18.40
C GLU A 264 5.90 15.88 -18.31
N LYS A 265 6.21 15.33 -17.13
CA LYS A 265 7.42 14.54 -16.91
C LYS A 265 7.32 13.14 -17.51
N LEU A 266 6.17 12.47 -17.41
CA LEU A 266 5.93 11.17 -18.04
C LEU A 266 5.94 11.32 -19.57
N ARG A 267 5.23 12.33 -20.09
CA ARG A 267 5.17 12.66 -21.52
C ARG A 267 6.56 12.90 -22.12
N LYS A 268 7.40 13.71 -21.46
CA LYS A 268 8.80 13.94 -21.90
C LYS A 268 9.66 12.69 -21.96
N ARG A 269 9.31 11.67 -21.16
CA ARG A 269 10.05 10.41 -21.07
C ARG A 269 9.43 9.28 -21.89
N GLY A 270 8.29 9.53 -22.57
CA GLY A 270 7.58 8.49 -23.29
C GLY A 270 7.05 7.38 -22.38
N ILE A 271 6.76 7.70 -21.12
CA ILE A 271 6.21 6.73 -20.16
C ILE A 271 4.69 6.71 -20.30
N GLU A 272 4.14 5.54 -20.62
CA GLU A 272 2.71 5.35 -20.77
C GLU A 272 2.03 5.25 -19.39
N TYR A 273 1.16 6.20 -19.10
CA TYR A 273 0.27 6.22 -17.95
C TYR A 273 -0.90 7.15 -18.27
N ASP A 274 -2.14 6.71 -18.02
CA ASP A 274 -3.35 7.50 -18.25
C ASP A 274 -3.52 8.56 -17.15
N THR A 275 -2.68 9.60 -17.26
CA THR A 275 -2.71 10.77 -16.40
C THR A 275 -4.03 11.54 -16.48
N GLN A 276 -4.75 11.44 -17.60
CA GLN A 276 -6.05 12.08 -17.76
C GLN A 276 -7.10 11.40 -16.89
N ALA A 277 -7.21 10.06 -16.94
CA ALA A 277 -8.11 9.30 -16.08
C ALA A 277 -7.73 9.45 -14.59
N PHE A 278 -6.42 9.39 -14.30
CA PHE A 278 -5.90 9.61 -12.95
C PHE A 278 -6.30 11.00 -12.40
N ARG A 279 -6.08 12.07 -13.17
CA ARG A 279 -6.43 13.44 -12.81
C ARG A 279 -7.94 13.62 -12.66
N ALA A 280 -8.73 12.97 -13.51
CA ALA A 280 -10.20 13.00 -13.42
C ALA A 280 -10.69 12.41 -12.09
N ASP A 281 -10.14 11.27 -11.67
CA ASP A 281 -10.51 10.64 -10.40
C ASP A 281 -10.07 11.47 -9.19
N VAL A 282 -8.87 12.06 -9.22
CA VAL A 282 -8.44 13.01 -8.17
C VAL A 282 -9.36 14.23 -8.12
N THR A 283 -9.77 14.76 -9.26
CA THR A 283 -10.69 15.92 -9.33
C THR A 283 -12.06 15.55 -8.75
N ALA A 284 -12.58 14.37 -9.07
CA ALA A 284 -13.83 13.86 -8.52
C ALA A 284 -13.75 13.69 -6.99
N ALA A 285 -12.62 13.18 -6.48
CA ALA A 285 -12.37 13.06 -5.04
C ALA A 285 -12.34 14.43 -4.34
N ILE A 286 -11.69 15.44 -4.94
CA ILE A 286 -11.69 16.81 -4.44
C ILE A 286 -13.12 17.36 -4.35
N GLN A 287 -13.91 17.22 -5.43
CA GLN A 287 -15.30 17.67 -5.46
C GLN A 287 -16.18 16.96 -4.43
N ALA A 288 -15.97 15.66 -4.21
CA ALA A 288 -16.67 14.92 -3.16
C ALA A 288 -16.26 15.40 -1.76
N SER A 289 -14.97 15.69 -1.55
CA SER A 289 -14.43 16.19 -0.29
C SER A 289 -14.99 17.57 0.07
N MET A 290 -15.14 18.46 -0.90
CA MET A 290 -15.74 19.79 -0.69
C MET A 290 -17.22 19.68 -0.29
N ARG A 291 -17.99 18.86 -1.02
CA ARG A 291 -19.42 18.63 -0.73
C ARG A 291 -19.66 18.04 0.66
N ALA A 292 -18.84 17.09 1.08
CA ALA A 292 -18.96 16.47 2.41
C ALA A 292 -18.73 17.48 3.56
N GLN A 293 -18.08 18.61 3.28
CA GLN A 293 -17.76 19.66 4.25
C GLN A 293 -18.71 20.88 4.15
N GLY A 294 -19.77 20.80 3.35
CA GLY A 294 -20.80 21.84 3.25
C GLY A 294 -20.51 22.99 2.28
N GLU A 295 -19.63 22.76 1.30
CA GLU A 295 -19.35 23.66 0.16
C GLU A 295 -19.87 23.08 -1.17
#